data_AF-A0A7U7EL88-F1
#
_entry.id   AF-A0A7U7EL88-F1
#
_cell.length_a   1.000
_cell.length_b   1.000
_cell.length_c   1.000
_cell.angle_alpha   90.00
_cell.angle_beta   90.00
_cell.angle_gamma   90.00
#
_symmetry.space_group_name_H-M   'P 1'
#
loop_
_entity.id
_entity.type
_entity.pdbx_description
1 polymer ?
#
loop_
_entity_poly.entity_id
_entity_poly.type
_entity_poly.pdbx_seq_one_letter_code
_entity_poly.pdbx_strand_id
1 'polypeptide(L)'
;MDTGQVVAHTNNSSASDTMLESLETVQILEVAIGLRVLLDANGPMTVGQLLGHRPIQGGLEELVAHVRIAKAVDAISLEGREQVLVSDRDSQQILAGIPQLLPSADRFPEDLETLAL
;
A
#
# COMPACT_ATOMS: atom_id res chain seq x y z
N MET A 1 -39.57 28.39 -27.58
CA MET A 1 -38.97 27.53 -26.55
C MET A 1 -39.19 26.12 -27.01
N ASP A 2 -38.13 25.36 -27.29
CA ASP A 2 -38.13 23.89 -27.34
C ASP A 2 -36.65 23.45 -27.35
N THR A 3 -36.10 23.25 -26.15
CA THR A 3 -34.79 22.65 -25.93
C THR A 3 -34.97 21.14 -25.91
N GLY A 4 -34.71 20.48 -27.02
CA GLY A 4 -35.08 19.07 -27.19
C GLY A 4 -34.04 18.18 -27.87
N GLN A 5 -32.74 18.52 -27.84
CA GLN A 5 -31.68 17.57 -28.19
C GLN A 5 -30.41 17.85 -27.39
N VAL A 6 -30.33 17.27 -26.20
CA VAL A 6 -29.04 16.99 -25.58
C VAL A 6 -28.94 15.47 -25.54
N VAL A 7 -28.25 14.91 -26.52
CA VAL A 7 -27.76 13.53 -26.44
C VAL A 7 -26.80 13.52 -25.27
N ALA A 8 -27.27 13.01 -24.13
CA ALA A 8 -26.42 12.72 -23.00
C ALA A 8 -25.38 11.70 -23.48
N HIS A 9 -24.18 12.17 -23.80
CA HIS A 9 -23.00 11.33 -23.74
C HIS A 9 -22.86 10.90 -22.29
N THR A 10 -23.50 9.78 -21.95
CA THR A 10 -23.21 8.98 -20.78
C THR A 10 -21.73 8.62 -20.89
N ASN A 11 -20.89 9.40 -20.21
CA ASN A 11 -19.54 8.99 -19.88
C ASN A 11 -19.68 7.64 -19.18
N ASN A 12 -19.30 6.59 -19.88
CA ASN A 12 -19.34 5.21 -19.44
C ASN A 12 -18.42 5.09 -18.24
N SER A 13 -18.96 5.29 -17.03
CA SER A 13 -18.28 5.27 -15.74
C SER A 13 -18.03 3.84 -15.26
N SER A 14 -17.43 3.03 -16.13
CA SER A 14 -16.99 1.68 -15.84
C SER A 14 -15.56 1.58 -16.33
N ALA A 15 -14.61 2.13 -15.56
CA ALA A 15 -13.25 1.63 -15.65
C ALA A 15 -13.36 0.10 -15.48
N SER A 16 -13.00 -0.66 -16.52
CA SER A 16 -13.13 -2.12 -16.53
C SER A 16 -12.48 -2.65 -15.25
N ASP A 17 -13.12 -3.58 -14.53
CA ASP A 17 -12.58 -4.10 -13.26
C ASP A 17 -11.12 -4.57 -13.42
N THR A 18 -10.77 -5.12 -14.59
CA THR A 18 -9.41 -5.47 -15.00
C THR A 18 -8.43 -4.29 -15.02
N MET A 19 -8.85 -3.10 -15.45
CA MET A 19 -8.04 -1.88 -15.41
C MET A 19 -7.87 -1.37 -13.98
N LEU A 20 -8.91 -1.47 -13.13
CA LEU A 20 -8.82 -1.10 -11.72
C LEU A 20 -7.91 -2.05 -10.94
N GLU A 21 -8.03 -3.36 -11.17
CA GLU A 21 -7.17 -4.39 -10.61
C GLU A 21 -5.70 -4.21 -11.04
N SER A 22 -5.48 -3.84 -12.31
CA SER A 22 -4.14 -3.50 -12.80
C SER A 22 -3.57 -2.27 -12.07
N LEU A 23 -4.39 -1.24 -11.83
CA LEU A 23 -3.99 -0.03 -11.11
C LEU A 23 -3.69 -0.31 -9.62
N GLU A 24 -4.52 -1.10 -8.95
CA GLU A 24 -4.31 -1.52 -7.56
C GLU A 24 -3.03 -2.34 -7.42
N THR A 25 -2.78 -3.25 -8.35
CA THR A 25 -1.55 -4.07 -8.39
C THR A 25 -0.31 -3.21 -8.58
N VAL A 26 -0.34 -2.25 -9.52
CA VAL A 26 0.78 -1.32 -9.75
C VAL A 26 1.09 -0.49 -8.50
N GLN A 27 0.06 -0.01 -7.80
CA GLN A 27 0.25 0.75 -6.56
C GLN A 27 0.92 -0.10 -5.46
N ILE A 28 0.52 -1.36 -5.30
CA ILE A 28 1.15 -2.24 -4.30
C ILE A 28 2.59 -2.58 -4.70
N LEU A 29 2.86 -2.77 -6.00
CA LEU A 29 4.20 -3.01 -6.52
C LEU A 29 5.15 -1.84 -6.24
N GLU A 30 4.70 -0.60 -6.44
CA GLU A 30 5.47 0.61 -6.11
C GLU A 30 5.79 0.70 -4.60
N VAL A 31 4.84 0.31 -3.75
CA VAL A 31 5.09 0.22 -2.30
C VAL A 31 6.13 -0.86 -2.00
N ALA A 32 6.02 -2.05 -2.60
CA ALA A 32 6.96 -3.15 -2.41
C ALA A 32 8.38 -2.81 -2.87
N ILE A 33 8.53 -2.16 -4.04
CA ILE A 33 9.81 -1.68 -4.55
C ILE A 33 10.45 -0.71 -3.56
N GLY A 34 9.69 0.29 -3.11
CA GLY A 34 10.19 1.27 -2.16
C GLY A 34 10.61 0.65 -0.82
N LEU A 35 9.88 -0.37 -0.36
CA LEU A 35 10.22 -1.11 0.86
C LEU A 35 11.52 -1.87 0.71
N ARG A 36 11.68 -2.63 -0.37
CA ARG A 36 12.91 -3.38 -0.66
C ARG A 36 14.13 -2.46 -0.70
N VAL A 37 14.04 -1.33 -1.41
CA VAL A 37 15.12 -0.33 -1.50
C VAL A 37 15.49 0.22 -0.12
N LEU A 38 14.50 0.54 0.73
CA LEU A 38 14.76 1.03 2.08
C LEU A 38 15.44 -0.02 2.96
N LEU A 39 14.99 -1.28 2.86
CA LEU A 39 15.56 -2.40 3.61
C LEU A 39 16.98 -2.75 3.13
N ASP A 40 17.26 -2.66 1.82
CA ASP A 40 18.61 -2.83 1.28
C ASP A 40 19.57 -1.75 1.81
N ALA A 41 19.09 -0.51 1.96
CA ALA A 41 19.92 0.60 2.42
C ALA A 41 20.15 0.64 3.94
N ASN A 42 19.16 0.22 4.74
CA ASN A 42 19.17 0.40 6.20
C ASN A 42 19.18 -0.92 7.00
N GLY A 43 19.03 -2.05 6.32
CA GLY A 43 18.85 -3.37 6.93
C GLY A 43 17.40 -3.66 7.36
N PRO A 44 17.16 -4.81 8.01
CA PRO A 44 15.84 -5.21 8.48
C PRO A 44 15.26 -4.23 9.49
N MET A 45 14.00 -3.83 9.29
CA MET A 45 13.31 -2.83 10.12
C MET A 45 11.82 -3.17 10.24
N THR A 46 11.18 -2.77 11.34
CA THR A 46 9.75 -2.98 11.51
C THR A 46 8.94 -2.13 10.53
N VAL A 47 7.68 -2.51 10.28
CA VAL A 47 6.78 -1.70 9.47
C VAL A 47 6.68 -0.27 10.00
N GLY A 48 6.50 -0.05 11.31
CA GLY A 48 6.45 1.32 11.84
C GLY A 48 7.78 2.07 11.74
N GLN A 49 8.92 1.40 11.83
CA GLN A 49 10.23 2.02 11.54
C GLN A 49 10.35 2.41 10.07
N LEU A 50 9.86 1.59 9.13
CA LEU A 50 9.78 1.93 7.71
C LEU A 50 8.93 3.18 7.49
N LEU A 51 7.78 3.28 8.18
CA LEU A 51 6.92 4.46 8.09
C LEU A 51 7.56 5.73 8.66
N GLY A 52 8.52 5.61 9.58
CA GLY A 52 9.33 6.73 10.03
C GLY A 52 10.27 7.29 8.96
N HIS A 53 10.72 6.45 8.02
CA HIS A 53 11.58 6.85 6.89
C HIS A 53 10.76 7.28 5.67
N ARG A 54 9.65 6.59 5.41
CA ARG A 54 8.70 6.87 4.35
C ARG A 54 7.30 6.98 4.96
N PRO A 55 6.90 8.20 5.39
CA PRO A 55 5.57 8.42 5.91
C PRO A 55 4.50 8.08 4.88
N ILE A 56 3.41 7.47 5.36
CA ILE A 56 2.23 7.15 4.56
C ILE A 56 1.59 8.43 4.01
N GLN A 57 1.27 8.42 2.72
CA GLN A 57 0.56 9.51 2.03
C GLN A 57 -0.83 9.09 1.54
N GLY A 58 -1.03 7.79 1.28
CA GLY A 58 -2.26 7.21 0.76
C GLY A 58 -3.30 6.80 1.81
N GLY A 59 -3.11 7.18 3.08
CA GLY A 59 -4.04 6.83 4.15
C GLY A 59 -3.97 5.37 4.60
N LEU A 60 -5.09 4.86 5.13
CA LEU A 60 -5.13 3.53 5.75
C LEU A 60 -4.86 2.41 4.74
N GLU A 61 -5.22 2.63 3.47
CA GLU A 61 -5.00 1.68 2.37
C GLU A 61 -3.50 1.40 2.16
N GLU A 62 -2.67 2.44 2.17
CA GLU A 62 -1.22 2.28 2.06
C GLU A 62 -0.64 1.57 3.29
N LEU A 63 -1.16 1.82 4.50
CA LEU A 63 -0.75 1.06 5.70
C LEU A 63 -1.04 -0.44 5.53
N VAL A 64 -2.23 -0.77 5.04
CA VAL A 64 -2.62 -2.15 4.79
C VAL A 64 -1.72 -2.79 3.75
N ALA A 65 -1.35 -2.06 2.69
CA ALA A 65 -0.39 -2.55 1.68
C ALA A 65 0.97 -2.90 2.31
N HIS A 66 1.54 -2.03 3.16
CA HIS A 66 2.79 -2.31 3.86
C HIS A 66 2.72 -3.61 4.70
N VAL A 67 1.62 -3.80 5.43
CA VAL A 67 1.40 -5.01 6.24
C VAL A 67 1.21 -6.25 5.37
N ARG A 68 0.49 -6.15 4.25
CA ARG A 68 0.30 -7.26 3.30
C ARG A 68 1.63 -7.68 2.67
N ILE A 69 2.43 -6.73 2.20
CA ILE A 69 3.77 -6.99 1.65
C ILE A 69 4.64 -7.67 2.69
N ALA A 70 4.70 -7.15 3.92
CA ALA A 70 5.48 -7.77 5.00
C ALA A 70 5.04 -9.22 5.26
N LYS A 71 3.75 -9.52 5.23
CA LYS A 71 3.25 -10.90 5.36
C LYS A 71 3.59 -11.77 4.15
N ALA A 72 3.49 -11.23 2.94
CA ALA A 72 3.77 -11.95 1.70
C ALA A 72 5.25 -12.36 1.57
N VAL A 73 6.16 -11.59 2.18
CA VAL A 73 7.60 -11.92 2.25
C VAL A 73 7.98 -12.73 3.51
N ASP A 74 7.00 -13.34 4.18
CA ASP A 74 7.21 -14.10 5.43
C ASP A 74 8.06 -13.32 6.46
N ALA A 75 7.73 -12.04 6.68
CA ALA A 75 8.40 -11.22 7.68
C ALA A 75 8.29 -11.83 9.07
N ILE A 76 9.36 -11.68 9.86
CA ILE A 76 9.39 -12.19 11.23
C ILE A 76 8.38 -11.39 12.07
N SER A 77 7.42 -12.08 12.69
CA SER A 77 6.51 -11.45 13.65
C SER A 77 7.20 -11.37 15.02
N LEU A 78 7.38 -10.14 15.51
CA LEU A 78 7.85 -9.88 16.86
C LEU A 78 6.68 -9.93 17.85
N GLU A 79 6.99 -10.11 19.13
CA GLU A 79 5.97 -10.12 20.18
C GLU A 79 5.44 -8.70 20.41
N GLY A 80 4.15 -8.50 20.17
CA GLY A 80 3.45 -7.25 20.47
C GLY A 80 2.81 -6.58 19.27
N ARG A 81 2.45 -5.31 19.46
CA ARG A 81 1.85 -4.45 18.44
C ARG A 81 2.61 -3.14 18.38
N GLU A 82 2.75 -2.62 17.17
CA GLU A 82 3.31 -1.32 16.90
C GLU A 82 2.17 -0.32 16.66
N GLN A 83 2.29 0.89 17.21
CA GLN A 83 1.33 1.97 16.97
C GLN A 83 1.90 2.93 15.94
N VAL A 84 1.12 3.22 14.91
CA VAL A 84 1.49 4.11 13.82
C VAL A 84 0.41 5.16 13.62
N LEU A 85 0.82 6.39 13.36
CA LEU A 85 -0.08 7.51 13.09
C LEU A 85 -0.20 7.66 11.57
N VAL A 86 -1.43 7.60 11.07
CA VAL A 86 -1.73 7.72 9.65
C VAL A 86 -2.69 8.87 9.42
N SER A 87 -2.42 9.69 8.42
CA SER A 87 -3.34 10.74 7.98
C SER A 87 -4.24 10.19 6.90
N ASP A 88 -5.55 10.26 7.09
CA ASP A 88 -6.54 9.96 6.04
C ASP A 88 -6.65 11.12 5.04
N ARG A 89 -7.37 10.92 3.93
CA ARG A 89 -7.59 11.89 2.85
C ARG A 89 -8.23 13.20 3.34
N ASP A 90 -9.01 13.14 4.40
CA ASP A 90 -9.61 14.30 5.06
C ASP A 90 -8.67 14.98 6.08
N SER A 91 -7.38 14.63 6.08
CA SER A 91 -6.36 15.08 7.05
C SER A 91 -6.66 14.73 8.51
N GLN A 92 -7.57 13.79 8.75
CA GLN A 92 -7.82 13.22 10.07
C GLN A 92 -6.68 12.27 10.46
N GLN A 93 -6.18 12.39 11.69
CA GLN A 93 -5.15 11.50 12.19
C GLN A 93 -5.78 10.25 12.83
N ILE A 94 -5.38 9.09 12.33
CA ILE A 94 -5.82 7.78 12.80
C ILE A 94 -4.63 7.09 13.47
N LEU A 95 -4.81 6.73 14.74
CA LEU A 95 -3.84 5.90 15.46
C LEU A 95 -4.16 4.42 15.20
N ALA A 96 -3.36 3.77 14.36
CA ALA A 96 -3.52 2.37 14.01
C ALA A 96 -2.55 1.50 14.80
N GLY A 97 -3.06 0.43 15.42
CA GLY A 97 -2.23 -0.63 15.97
C GLY A 97 -2.03 -1.72 14.93
N ILE A 98 -0.80 -2.09 14.62
CA ILE A 98 -0.45 -3.16 13.67
C ILE A 98 0.40 -4.25 14.36
N PRO A 99 0.45 -5.48 13.83
CA PRO A 99 1.44 -6.47 14.27
C PRO A 99 2.85 -5.93 14.01
N GLN A 100 3.77 -6.21 14.93
CA GLN A 100 5.16 -5.81 14.75
C GLN A 100 5.84 -6.82 13.81
N LEU A 101 5.93 -6.46 12.52
CA LEU A 101 6.52 -7.30 11.47
C LEU A 101 7.88 -6.74 11.09
N LEU A 102 8.90 -7.60 11.04
CA LEU A 102 10.27 -7.29 10.67
C LEU A 102 10.61 -7.89 9.29
N PRO A 103 10.22 -7.24 8.18
CA PRO A 103 10.66 -7.63 6.84
C PRO A 103 12.17 -7.42 6.67
N SER A 104 12.73 -8.16 5.72
CA SER A 104 14.13 -8.07 5.32
C SER A 104 14.23 -8.20 3.81
N ALA A 105 15.15 -7.47 3.18
CA ALA A 105 15.24 -7.39 1.72
C ALA A 105 15.56 -8.75 1.06
N ASP A 106 16.30 -9.62 1.75
CA ASP A 106 16.64 -10.97 1.30
C ASP A 106 15.44 -11.93 1.18
N ARG A 107 14.30 -11.57 1.76
CA ARG A 107 13.05 -12.36 1.67
C ARG A 107 12.12 -11.90 0.55
N PHE A 108 12.43 -10.80 -0.13
CA PHE A 108 11.67 -10.38 -1.29
C PHE A 108 12.02 -11.28 -2.48
N PRO A 109 11.03 -11.68 -3.30
CA PRO A 109 11.33 -12.37 -4.55
C PRO A 109 12.14 -11.45 -5.49
N GLU A 110 12.91 -12.05 -6.38
CA GLU A 110 13.64 -11.30 -7.41
C GLU A 110 12.66 -10.50 -8.28
N ASP A 111 11.56 -11.16 -8.66
CA ASP A 111 10.41 -10.58 -9.36
C ASP A 111 9.28 -10.27 -8.37
N LEU A 112 9.04 -8.98 -8.14
CA LEU A 112 8.02 -8.51 -7.19
C LEU A 112 6.59 -8.71 -7.70
N GLU A 113 6.39 -8.96 -9.01
CA GLU A 113 5.06 -9.32 -9.55
C GLU A 113 4.60 -10.70 -9.06
N THR A 114 5.52 -11.52 -8.53
CA THR A 114 5.21 -12.84 -7.97
C THR A 114 4.79 -12.81 -6.49
N LEU A 115 4.75 -11.63 -5.85
CA LEU A 115 4.24 -11.49 -4.50
C LEU A 115 2.76 -11.93 -4.45
N ALA A 116 2.45 -12.90 -3.59
CA ALA A 116 1.07 -13.33 -3.35
C ALA A 116 0.36 -12.30 -2.44
N LEU A 117 -0.21 -11.25 -3.05
CA LEU A 117 -0.82 -10.09 -2.37
C LEU A 117 -2.34 -10.16 -2.26
#